data_AF-A0A949BHY3-F1
#
_entry.id   AF-A0A949BHY3-F1
#
_cell.length_a   1.000
_cell.length_b   1.000
_cell.length_c   1.000
_cell.angle_alpha   90.00
_cell.angle_beta   90.00
_cell.angle_gamma   90.00
#
_symmetry.space_group_name_H-M   'P 1'
#
loop_
_entity.id
_entity.type
_entity.pdbx_description
1 polymer ?
#
loop_
_entity_poly.entity_id
_entity_poly.type
_entity_poly.pdbx_seq_one_letter_code
_entity_poly.pdbx_strand_id
1 'polypeptide(L)' 'MTNYFNKTFCLEAWGDYACFTRPEMKVERVSYDVITPSAVRAIFEAIFWKPAVRWKP' A
#
# COMPACT_ATOMS: atom_id res chain seq x y z
N MET A 1 27.95 -1.82 0.00
CA MET A 1 26.84 -2.58 0.64
C MET A 1 25.52 -1.80 0.70
N THR A 2 25.53 -0.46 0.63
CA THR A 2 24.33 0.40 0.77
C THR A 2 23.36 0.37 -0.41
N ASN A 3 23.79 -0.06 -1.59
CA ASN A 3 22.99 0.04 -2.83
C ASN A 3 21.81 -0.94 -2.93
N TYR A 4 21.73 -1.98 -2.08
CA TYR A 4 20.62 -2.93 -2.11
C TYR A 4 19.37 -2.42 -1.38
N PHE A 5 19.51 -1.49 -0.43
CA PHE A 5 18.42 -1.03 0.42
C PHE A 5 17.66 0.19 -0.12
N ASN A 6 18.24 0.93 -1.07
CA ASN A 6 17.67 2.17 -1.63
C ASN A 6 17.23 2.01 -3.10
N LYS A 7 16.87 0.80 -3.52
CA LYS A 7 16.31 0.62 -4.86
C LYS A 7 14.84 1.04 -4.86
N THR A 8 14.50 1.99 -5.73
CA THR A 8 13.10 2.39 -5.97
C THR A 8 12.43 1.33 -6.83
N PHE A 9 11.21 0.96 -6.44
CA PHE A 9 10.35 0.07 -7.21
C PHE A 9 9.12 0.84 -7.66
N CYS A 10 8.70 0.61 -8.91
CA CYS A 10 7.48 1.17 -9.46
C CYS A 10 6.51 0.00 -9.74
N LEU A 11 5.25 0.18 -9.36
CA LEU A 11 4.20 -0.82 -9.53
C LEU A 11 2.95 -0.11 -10.04
N GLU A 12 2.35 -0.65 -11.09
CA GLU A 12 1.03 -0.26 -11.55
C GLU A 12 0.00 -1.23 -10.96
N ALA A 13 -1.04 -0.69 -10.32
CA ALA A 13 -2.14 -1.45 -9.74
C ALA A 13 -3.46 -0.83 -10.19
N TRP A 14 -4.37 -1.65 -10.72
CA TRP A 14 -5.67 -1.23 -11.21
C TRP A 14 -6.76 -2.23 -10.85
N GLY A 15 -8.01 -1.77 -10.90
CA GLY A 15 -9.20 -2.57 -10.71
C GLY A 15 -10.45 -1.70 -10.90
N ASP A 16 -11.58 -2.33 -11.18
CA ASP A 16 -12.84 -1.61 -11.43
C ASP A 16 -13.35 -0.86 -10.18
N TYR A 17 -12.98 -1.34 -8.99
CA TYR A 17 -13.37 -0.78 -7.71
C TYR A 17 -12.19 -0.78 -6.72
N ALA A 18 -12.15 0.24 -5.86
CA ALA A 18 -11.25 0.32 -4.72
C ALA A 18 -11.98 0.92 -3.51
N CYS A 19 -11.62 0.49 -2.30
CA CYS A 19 -12.18 1.04 -1.07
C CYS A 19 -11.10 1.21 0.00
N PHE A 20 -10.61 2.45 0.15
CA PHE A 20 -9.64 2.85 1.15
C PHE A 20 -10.39 3.47 2.33
N THR A 21 -10.84 2.65 3.26
CA THR A 21 -11.79 3.06 4.30
C THR A 21 -11.29 4.24 5.14
N ARG A 22 -12.11 5.29 5.20
CA ARG A 22 -11.96 6.45 6.10
C ARG A 22 -12.33 6.06 7.55
N PRO A 23 -11.40 6.06 8.52
CA PRO A 23 -11.66 5.61 9.89
C PRO A 23 -12.63 6.50 10.67
N GLU A 24 -12.83 7.75 10.25
CA GLU A 24 -13.78 8.69 10.86
C GLU A 24 -15.25 8.31 10.59
N MET A 25 -15.53 7.59 9.51
CA MET A 25 -16.88 7.16 9.15
C MET A 25 -17.11 5.71 9.61
N LYS A 26 -17.96 5.55 10.63
CA LYS A 26 -18.16 4.25 11.31
C LYS A 26 -19.41 3.49 10.89
N VAL A 27 -20.41 4.20 10.36
CA VAL A 27 -21.71 3.61 10.00
C VAL A 27 -21.65 3.08 8.56
N GLU A 28 -21.29 3.95 7.62
CA GLU A 28 -21.10 3.59 6.21
C GLU A 28 -19.62 3.59 5.84
N ARG A 29 -19.25 2.66 4.96
CA ARG A 29 -17.88 2.61 4.43
C ARG A 29 -17.73 3.62 3.31
N VAL A 30 -16.90 4.64 3.56
CA VAL A 30 -16.55 5.63 2.56
C VAL A 30 -15.05 5.56 2.29
N SER A 31 -14.70 5.51 1.01
CA SER A 31 -13.31 5.47 0.58
C SER A 31 -12.66 6.85 0.66
N TYR A 32 -11.36 6.91 0.92
CA TYR A 32 -10.52 8.03 0.52
C TYR A 32 -10.53 8.17 -1.00
N ASP A 33 -10.30 9.40 -1.46
CA ASP A 33 -10.31 9.74 -2.90
C ASP A 33 -9.08 9.16 -3.62
N VAL A 34 -8.03 8.86 -2.85
CA VAL A 34 -6.78 8.25 -3.32
C VAL A 34 -6.33 7.13 -2.38
N ILE A 35 -5.45 6.27 -2.88
CA ILE A 35 -4.83 5.20 -2.09
C ILE A 35 -4.06 5.75 -0.89
N THR A 36 -4.16 5.07 0.25
CA THR A 36 -3.42 5.43 1.47
C THR A 36 -2.03 4.79 1.48
N PRO A 37 -1.02 5.40 2.14
CA PRO A 37 0.31 4.79 2.27
C PRO A 37 0.28 3.39 2.91
N SER A 38 -0.66 3.13 3.82
CA SER A 38 -0.84 1.78 4.40
C SER A 38 -1.31 0.76 3.36
N ALA A 39 -2.23 1.14 2.47
CA ALA A 39 -2.67 0.29 1.37
C ALA A 39 -1.56 0.06 0.34
N VAL A 40 -0.77 1.09 -0.02
CA VAL A 40 0.40 0.93 -0.90
C VAL A 40 1.37 -0.09 -0.31
N ARG A 41 1.71 0.04 0.98
CA ARG A 41 2.57 -0.93 1.67
C ARG A 41 2.00 -2.36 1.56
N ALA A 42 0.71 -2.52 1.83
CA ALA A 42 0.05 -3.82 1.78
C ALA A 42 0.11 -4.46 0.38
N ILE A 43 0.00 -3.66 -0.70
CA ILE A 43 0.12 -4.16 -2.08
C ILE A 43 1.53 -4.71 -2.33
N PHE A 44 2.59 -3.99 -1.92
CA PHE A 44 3.97 -4.50 -2.05
C PHE A 44 4.21 -5.74 -1.17
N GLU A 45 3.69 -5.76 0.04
CA GLU A 45 3.78 -6.91 0.96
C GLU A 45 3.06 -8.15 0.39
N ALA A 46 1.96 -7.96 -0.34
CA ALA A 46 1.24 -9.05 -1.00
C ALA A 46 2.05 -9.68 -2.15
N ILE A 47 2.86 -8.91 -2.85
CA ILE A 47 3.76 -9.42 -3.90
C ILE A 47 4.96 -10.14 -3.27
N PHE A 48 5.60 -9.50 -2.29
CA PHE A 48 6.72 -10.08 -1.58
C PHE A 48 6.82 -9.56 -0.15
N TRP A 49 6.81 -10.50 0.80
CA TRP A 49 7.06 -10.19 2.20
C TRP A 49 7.88 -11.28 2.90
N LYS A 50 8.75 -10.83 3.79
CA LYS A 50 9.49 -11.62 4.78
C LYS A 50 9.62 -10.78 6.05
N PRO A 51 9.73 -11.38 7.25
CA PRO A 51 9.91 -10.63 8.50
C PRO A 51 11.11 -9.66 8.50
N ALA A 52 12.14 -9.95 7.70
CA ALA A 52 13.33 -9.11 7.55
C ALA A 52 13.15 -7.94 6.56
N VAL A 53 12.02 -7.84 5.88
CA VAL A 53 11.76 -6.86 4.81
C VAL A 53 10.64 -5.93 5.25
N ARG A 54 10.83 -4.62 5.01
CA ARG A 54 9.81 -3.61 5.26
C ARG A 54 9.74 -2.64 4.09
N TRP A 55 8.58 -2.58 3.45
CA TRP A 55 8.31 -1.63 2.37
C TRP A 55 8.00 -0.24 2.95
N LYS A 56 8.68 0.77 2.42
CA LYS A 56 8.50 2.17 2.78
C LYS A 56 7.95 2.92 1.56
N PRO A 57 6.63 3.16 1.50
CA PRO A 57 6.01 4.01 0.50
C PRO A 57 6.35 5.49 0.73
#